data_AF-A0A2V9ISN4-F1
#
_entry.id   AF-A0A2V9ISN4-F1
#
_cell.length_a   1.000
_cell.length_b   1.000
_cell.length_c   1.000
_cell.angle_alpha   90.00
_cell.angle_beta   90.00
_cell.angle_gamma   90.00
#
_symmetry.space_group_name_H-M   'P 1'
#
loop_
_entity.id
_entity.type
_entity.pdbx_description
1 polymer ?
#
loop_
_entity_poly.entity_id
_entity_poly.type
_entity_poly.pdbx_seq_one_letter_code
_entity_poly.pdbx_strand_id
1 'polypeptide(L)'
;LRDRQWSEPAGEAASPIDRARFRRELLDALAREYPRWRLERVSHRSDREHSFSAWYTRGWARQGGTAWAFLGLREDENPAAADAVLAFGLIWLDWLRNRAERITVSGLKLFLPPAAVEVTAHRAAYLDPRAIRVEIWNASSLTSSSPPARVDLGDYGNVQTRLVPRHERQALVDRHRNLVRDLLGDLGDGLDMVPDASGRALSLRVLGLEFAHIEGDLAPRVGGVSRVRRARHQTAQRAQPGSVSRVVSPAG
;
A
#
# COMPACT_ATOMS: atom_id res chain seq x y z
N LEU A 1 -16.76 -2.04 -38.28
CA LEU A 1 -15.49 -2.14 -37.52
C LEU A 1 -15.45 -0.96 -36.56
N ARG A 2 -15.87 -1.17 -35.31
CA ARG A 2 -15.89 -0.16 -34.25
C ARG A 2 -14.78 -0.54 -33.27
N ASP A 3 -13.72 0.25 -33.23
CA ASP A 3 -12.65 0.11 -32.24
C ASP A 3 -13.19 0.47 -30.86
N ARG A 4 -13.48 -0.57 -30.08
CA ARG A 4 -13.69 -0.45 -28.65
C ARG A 4 -12.32 -0.22 -28.01
N GLN A 5 -12.01 1.06 -27.77
CA GLN A 5 -10.88 1.47 -26.95
C GLN A 5 -11.06 0.89 -25.55
N TRP A 6 -10.20 -0.08 -25.22
CA TRP A 6 -10.10 -0.68 -23.90
C TRP A 6 -9.63 0.40 -22.93
N SER A 7 -10.52 0.89 -22.07
CA SER A 7 -10.13 1.69 -20.91
C SER A 7 -9.83 0.73 -19.77
N GLU A 8 -8.54 0.55 -19.46
CA GLU A 8 -8.13 0.01 -18.16
C GLU A 8 -8.56 1.01 -17.07
N PRO A 9 -9.20 0.59 -15.96
CA PRO A 9 -9.39 1.47 -14.83
C PRO A 9 -8.01 1.68 -14.19
N ALA A 10 -7.31 2.74 -14.60
CA ALA A 10 -6.24 3.30 -13.80
C ALA A 10 -6.84 3.56 -12.42
N GLY A 11 -6.29 2.90 -11.38
CA GLY A 11 -6.71 3.09 -10.00
C GLY A 11 -6.90 4.57 -9.73
N GLU A 12 -8.11 4.93 -9.31
CA GLU A 12 -8.69 6.27 -9.41
C GLU A 12 -7.71 7.33 -8.92
N ALA A 13 -7.04 8.00 -9.87
CA ALA A 13 -6.03 9.00 -9.56
C ALA A 13 -6.74 10.17 -8.89
N ALA A 14 -6.52 10.32 -7.58
CA ALA A 14 -7.22 11.30 -6.76
C ALA A 14 -7.19 12.71 -7.36
N SER A 15 -8.34 13.39 -7.28
CA SER A 15 -8.63 14.65 -7.97
C SER A 15 -7.62 15.74 -7.59
N PRO A 16 -7.21 16.61 -8.55
CA PRO A 16 -6.39 17.78 -8.27
C PRO A 16 -6.93 18.68 -7.15
N ILE A 17 -8.26 18.73 -6.98
CA ILE A 17 -8.93 19.51 -5.93
C ILE A 17 -8.60 18.98 -4.54
N ASP A 18 -8.63 17.65 -4.38
CA ASP A 18 -8.38 17.01 -3.08
C ASP A 18 -6.90 17.12 -2.69
N ARG A 19 -5.99 17.11 -3.66
CA ARG A 19 -4.54 17.33 -3.41
C ARG A 19 -4.30 18.77 -2.94
N ALA A 20 -4.95 19.73 -3.58
CA ALA A 20 -4.87 21.12 -3.18
C ALA A 20 -5.45 21.35 -1.78
N ARG A 21 -6.57 20.70 -1.46
CA ARG A 21 -7.19 20.73 -0.12
C ARG A 21 -6.24 20.19 0.95
N PHE A 22 -5.76 18.96 0.78
CA PHE A 22 -4.84 18.33 1.74
C PHE A 22 -3.57 19.16 1.94
N ARG A 23 -3.02 19.71 0.85
CA ARG A 23 -1.87 20.63 0.94
C ARG A 23 -2.18 21.84 1.83
N ARG A 24 -3.35 22.47 1.71
CA ARG A 24 -3.72 23.60 2.58
C ARG A 24 -3.81 23.16 4.04
N GLU A 25 -4.53 22.06 4.30
CA GLU A 25 -4.72 21.53 5.66
C GLU A 25 -3.38 21.21 6.34
N LEU A 26 -2.46 20.59 5.60
CA LEU A 26 -1.11 20.31 6.08
C LEU A 26 -0.32 21.59 6.39
N LEU A 27 -0.40 22.60 5.51
CA LEU A 27 0.31 23.87 5.72
C LEU A 27 -0.28 24.67 6.89
N ASP A 28 -1.60 24.66 7.05
CA ASP A 28 -2.27 25.33 8.16
C ASP A 28 -1.89 24.65 9.49
N ALA A 29 -1.87 23.32 9.53
CA ALA A 29 -1.42 22.59 10.72
C ALA A 29 0.06 22.87 11.06
N LEU A 30 0.94 22.89 10.04
CA LEU A 30 2.36 23.24 10.23
C LEU A 30 2.54 24.68 10.73
N ALA A 31 1.76 25.63 10.21
CA ALA A 31 1.81 27.02 10.65
C ALA A 31 1.31 27.21 12.09
N ARG A 32 0.29 26.44 12.51
CA ARG A 32 -0.20 26.43 13.90
C ARG A 32 0.81 25.83 14.88
N GLU A 33 1.37 24.68 14.53
CA GLU A 33 2.30 23.95 15.40
C GLU A 33 3.68 24.64 15.49
N TYR A 34 4.11 25.27 14.38
CA TYR A 34 5.43 25.90 14.28
C TYR A 34 5.33 27.35 13.77
N PRO A 35 4.78 28.28 14.58
CA PRO A 35 4.53 29.65 14.14
C PRO A 35 5.80 30.44 13.81
N ARG A 36 6.97 29.99 14.29
CA ARG A 36 8.28 30.61 13.97
C ARG A 36 8.94 30.02 12.74
N TRP A 37 8.35 28.99 12.13
CA TRP A 37 8.92 28.33 10.97
C TRP A 37 8.47 29.01 9.69
N ARG A 38 9.42 29.28 8.81
CA ARG A 38 9.12 29.72 7.45
C ARG A 38 9.05 28.50 6.53
N LEU A 39 7.85 28.23 6.03
CA LEU A 39 7.58 27.16 5.06
C LEU A 39 8.14 27.54 3.69
N GLU A 40 8.94 26.66 3.09
CA GLU A 40 9.59 26.86 1.81
C GLU A 40 9.42 25.63 0.90
N ARG A 41 9.51 25.86 -0.42
CA ARG A 41 9.50 24.83 -1.48
C ARG A 41 8.41 23.75 -1.31
N VAL A 42 7.17 24.17 -1.06
CA VAL A 42 6.03 23.26 -0.93
C VAL A 42 5.52 22.85 -2.31
N SER A 43 5.72 21.59 -2.67
CA SER A 43 5.36 21.06 -3.99
C SER A 43 4.80 19.64 -3.89
N HIS A 44 3.97 19.30 -4.87
CA HIS A 44 3.49 17.94 -5.16
C HIS A 44 3.85 17.55 -6.61
N ARG A 45 4.74 18.29 -7.27
CA ARG A 45 5.10 18.00 -8.67
C ARG A 45 5.87 16.69 -8.76
N SER A 46 5.60 15.92 -9.80
CA SER A 46 6.48 14.80 -10.13
C SER A 46 7.79 15.33 -10.70
N ASP A 47 8.89 14.67 -10.36
CA ASP A 47 10.21 14.89 -10.94
C ASP A 47 10.93 13.54 -10.90
N ARG A 48 10.97 12.86 -12.05
CA ARG A 48 11.50 11.50 -12.16
C ARG A 48 13.02 11.44 -12.04
N GLU A 49 13.71 12.54 -12.35
CA GLU A 49 15.17 12.62 -12.24
C GLU A 49 15.60 12.49 -10.78
N HIS A 50 14.81 13.05 -9.86
CA HIS A 50 15.07 13.01 -8.42
C HIS A 50 14.20 12.00 -7.68
N SER A 51 13.58 11.05 -8.39
CA SER A 51 12.65 10.06 -7.82
C SER A 51 11.56 10.71 -6.96
N PHE A 52 10.95 11.78 -7.45
CA PHE A 52 9.87 12.48 -6.77
C PHE A 52 8.52 12.14 -7.41
N SER A 53 7.68 11.48 -6.61
CA SER A 53 6.29 11.19 -6.98
C SER A 53 5.36 12.39 -6.71
N ALA A 54 4.24 12.44 -7.45
CA ALA A 54 3.17 13.40 -7.24
C ALA A 54 2.14 12.97 -6.17
N TRP A 55 2.34 11.79 -5.57
CA TRP A 55 1.51 11.25 -4.48
C TRP A 55 1.68 12.03 -3.17
N TYR A 56 2.82 12.68 -2.99
CA TYR A 56 3.18 13.30 -1.71
C TYR A 56 3.22 14.81 -1.81
N THR A 57 2.67 15.49 -0.80
CA THR A 57 2.95 16.91 -0.58
C THR A 57 4.25 17.02 0.21
N ARG A 58 5.29 17.58 -0.40
CA ARG A 58 6.61 17.71 0.22
C ARG A 58 7.04 19.16 0.32
N GLY A 59 7.85 19.45 1.31
CA GLY A 59 8.43 20.76 1.52
C GLY A 59 9.44 20.73 2.66
N TRP A 60 9.88 21.92 3.06
CA TRP A 60 10.73 22.07 4.22
C TRP A 60 10.40 23.37 4.93
N ALA A 61 10.73 23.42 6.21
CA ALA A 61 10.40 24.53 7.08
C ALA A 61 11.66 24.94 7.82
N ARG A 62 11.99 26.24 7.82
CA ARG A 62 13.22 26.74 8.45
C ARG A 62 12.95 27.65 9.63
N GLN A 63 13.85 27.60 10.60
CA GLN A 63 13.93 28.52 11.72
C GLN A 63 15.40 28.82 12.02
N GLY A 64 15.81 30.07 11.80
CA GLY A 64 17.23 30.46 11.89
C GLY A 64 18.10 29.65 10.92
N GLY A 65 19.19 29.08 11.42
CA GLY A 65 20.12 28.23 10.66
C GLY A 65 19.71 26.75 10.56
N THR A 66 18.53 26.39 11.06
CA THR A 66 18.04 24.99 11.05
C THR A 66 16.78 24.85 10.22
N ALA A 67 16.58 23.68 9.63
CA ALA A 67 15.37 23.34 8.92
C ALA A 67 14.94 21.90 9.15
N TRP A 68 13.68 21.61 8.84
CA TRP A 68 13.10 20.29 8.81
C TRP A 68 12.49 20.01 7.45
N ALA A 69 12.79 18.84 6.90
CA ALA A 69 12.05 18.32 5.77
C ALA A 69 10.68 17.82 6.25
N PHE A 70 9.64 17.96 5.44
CA PHE A 70 8.37 17.31 5.69
C PHE A 70 7.80 16.68 4.42
N LEU A 71 7.04 15.60 4.63
CA LEU A 71 6.34 14.89 3.57
C LEU A 71 4.98 14.41 4.11
N GLY A 72 3.92 14.75 3.39
CA GLY A 72 2.55 14.40 3.72
C GLY A 72 1.95 13.46 2.70
N LEU A 73 1.29 12.42 3.20
CA LEU A 73 0.48 11.47 2.45
C LEU A 73 -0.98 11.63 2.85
N ARG A 74 -1.88 11.51 1.89
CA ARG A 74 -3.32 11.63 2.07
C ARG A 74 -3.97 10.26 2.17
N GLU A 75 -5.14 10.19 2.81
CA GLU A 75 -5.88 8.95 3.08
C GLU A 75 -6.33 8.18 1.82
N ASP A 76 -6.75 8.89 0.79
CA ASP A 76 -7.29 8.35 -0.48
C ASP A 76 -6.20 7.99 -1.51
N GLU A 77 -4.93 8.13 -1.15
CA GLU A 77 -3.83 7.83 -2.07
C GLU A 77 -3.62 6.31 -2.21
N ASN A 78 -3.00 5.90 -3.31
CA ASN A 78 -2.75 4.49 -3.60
C ASN A 78 -1.98 3.79 -2.45
N PRO A 79 -2.34 2.57 -2.03
CA PRO A 79 -1.58 1.78 -1.05
C PRO A 79 -0.08 1.67 -1.35
N ALA A 80 0.32 1.60 -2.62
CA ALA A 80 1.73 1.62 -3.02
C ALA A 80 2.46 2.92 -2.61
N ALA A 81 1.75 4.04 -2.51
CA ALA A 81 2.28 5.29 -1.98
C ALA A 81 2.47 5.21 -0.45
N ALA A 82 1.54 4.58 0.27
CA ALA A 82 1.72 4.31 1.70
C ALA A 82 2.95 3.43 1.96
N ASP A 83 3.12 2.36 1.19
CA ASP A 83 4.26 1.45 1.34
C ASP A 83 5.61 2.11 1.05
N ALA A 84 5.65 3.05 0.12
CA ALA A 84 6.90 3.70 -0.30
C ALA A 84 7.21 5.02 0.43
N VAL A 85 6.30 5.52 1.29
CA VAL A 85 6.36 6.88 1.84
C VAL A 85 7.66 7.18 2.59
N LEU A 86 8.18 6.23 3.37
CA LEU A 86 9.43 6.39 4.10
C LEU A 86 10.61 6.57 3.14
N ALA A 87 10.70 5.74 2.10
CA ALA A 87 11.78 5.80 1.12
C ALA A 87 11.78 7.15 0.38
N PHE A 88 10.61 7.60 -0.10
CA PHE A 88 10.49 8.91 -0.74
C PHE A 88 10.79 10.07 0.22
N GLY A 89 10.42 9.95 1.50
CA GLY A 89 10.78 10.91 2.55
C GLY A 89 12.29 11.01 2.77
N LEU A 90 12.99 9.87 2.77
CA LEU A 90 14.45 9.82 2.92
C LEU A 90 15.18 10.42 1.70
N ILE A 91 14.72 10.10 0.48
CA ILE A 91 15.24 10.70 -0.75
C ILE A 91 15.07 12.22 -0.73
N TRP A 92 13.91 12.70 -0.27
CA TRP A 92 13.65 14.13 -0.13
C TRP A 92 14.60 14.80 0.88
N LEU A 93 14.82 14.17 2.04
CA LEU A 93 15.74 14.65 3.06
C LEU A 93 17.18 14.74 2.53
N ASP A 94 17.66 13.69 1.87
CA ASP A 94 19.00 13.64 1.29
C ASP A 94 19.19 14.74 0.23
N TRP A 95 18.23 14.87 -0.69
CA TRP A 95 18.23 15.91 -1.71
C TRP A 95 18.29 17.32 -1.12
N LEU A 96 17.57 17.57 -0.01
CA LEU A 96 17.61 18.84 0.69
C LEU A 96 18.98 19.08 1.35
N ARG A 97 19.55 18.07 2.01
CA ARG A 97 20.87 18.17 2.65
C ARG A 97 21.98 18.48 1.64
N ASN A 98 21.88 17.95 0.43
CA ASN A 98 22.84 18.18 -0.65
C ASN A 98 22.70 19.57 -1.31
N ARG A 99 21.59 20.30 -1.09
CA ARG A 99 21.33 21.61 -1.73
C ARG A 99 21.17 22.78 -0.75
N ALA A 100 20.97 22.50 0.53
CA ALA A 100 20.80 23.52 1.55
C ALA A 100 22.16 24.12 1.94
N GLU A 101 22.69 25.00 1.10
CA GLU A 101 23.88 25.77 1.45
C GLU A 101 23.58 26.61 2.69
N ARG A 102 24.37 26.43 3.76
CA ARG A 102 24.30 27.16 5.04
C ARG A 102 23.12 26.85 5.97
N ILE A 103 22.27 25.87 5.66
CA ILE A 103 21.15 25.49 6.53
C ILE A 103 21.23 24.01 6.90
N THR A 104 21.22 23.71 8.20
CA THR A 104 21.23 22.32 8.68
C THR A 104 19.83 21.74 8.65
N VAL A 105 19.60 20.77 7.74
CA VAL A 105 18.34 20.02 7.69
C VAL A 105 18.37 18.89 8.72
N SER A 106 17.72 19.14 9.85
CA SER A 106 17.82 18.36 11.09
C SER A 106 17.16 16.99 11.01
N GLY A 107 16.15 16.84 10.18
CA GLY A 107 15.40 15.60 10.06
C GLY A 107 14.19 15.69 9.15
N LEU A 108 13.35 14.66 9.24
CA LEU A 108 12.17 14.44 8.41
C LEU A 108 10.93 14.30 9.29
N LYS A 109 9.89 15.07 9.00
CA LYS A 109 8.53 14.90 9.56
C LYS A 109 7.61 14.27 8.52
N LEU A 110 6.99 13.15 8.86
CA LEU A 110 6.01 12.45 8.02
C LEU A 110 4.61 12.68 8.58
N PHE A 111 3.68 13.11 7.73
CA PHE A 111 2.27 13.27 8.06
C PHE A 111 1.49 12.21 7.29
N LEU A 112 1.04 11.17 8.00
CA LEU A 112 0.57 9.93 7.37
C LEU A 112 -0.87 9.61 7.79
N PRO A 113 -1.70 9.06 6.89
CA PRO A 113 -2.97 8.49 7.27
C PRO A 113 -2.78 7.31 8.24
N PRO A 114 -3.74 6.98 9.11
CA PRO A 114 -3.61 5.92 10.12
C PRO A 114 -3.16 4.58 9.51
N ALA A 115 -3.68 4.23 8.33
CA ALA A 115 -3.32 3.01 7.61
C ALA A 115 -1.83 2.92 7.24
N ALA A 116 -1.13 4.04 7.09
CA ALA A 116 0.29 4.09 6.74
C ALA A 116 1.22 4.26 7.95
N VAL A 117 0.68 4.65 9.11
CA VAL A 117 1.48 4.98 10.31
C VAL A 117 2.22 3.75 10.84
N GLU A 118 1.53 2.64 11.03
CA GLU A 118 2.09 1.47 11.73
C GLU A 118 3.31 0.88 11.01
N VAL A 119 3.15 0.51 9.74
CA VAL A 119 4.23 -0.06 8.92
C VAL A 119 5.38 0.94 8.76
N THR A 120 5.08 2.23 8.61
CA THR A 120 6.12 3.26 8.47
C THR A 120 6.88 3.48 9.77
N ALA A 121 6.19 3.49 10.91
CA ALA A 121 6.80 3.62 12.23
C ALA A 121 7.70 2.43 12.55
N HIS A 122 7.22 1.21 12.29
CA HIS A 122 8.02 0.00 12.40
C HIS A 122 9.34 0.09 11.63
N ARG A 123 9.30 0.50 10.35
CA ARG A 123 10.50 0.65 9.53
C ARG A 123 11.40 1.79 10.02
N ALA A 124 10.81 2.90 10.44
CA ALA A 124 11.56 4.05 10.94
C ALA A 124 12.29 3.76 12.27
N ALA A 125 11.75 2.87 13.11
CA ALA A 125 12.37 2.46 14.37
C ALA A 125 13.73 1.75 14.18
N TYR A 126 13.98 1.16 13.00
CA TYR A 126 15.26 0.50 12.67
C TYR A 126 16.27 1.44 11.98
N LEU A 127 15.94 2.72 11.76
CA LEU A 127 16.91 3.69 11.25
C LEU A 127 17.88 4.09 12.35
N ASP A 128 19.15 4.34 11.99
CA ASP A 128 20.13 4.87 12.95
C ASP A 128 19.69 6.28 13.40
N PRO A 129 19.31 6.47 14.68
CA PRO A 129 18.83 7.75 15.18
C PRO A 129 19.93 8.82 15.21
N ARG A 130 21.20 8.44 15.11
CA ARG A 130 22.33 9.37 15.01
C ARG A 130 22.48 9.94 13.60
N ALA A 131 22.13 9.17 12.58
CA ALA A 131 22.22 9.59 11.18
C ALA A 131 20.99 10.41 10.75
N ILE A 132 19.80 10.00 11.18
CA ILE A 132 18.54 10.55 10.69
C ILE A 132 17.53 10.66 11.83
N ARG A 133 16.96 11.85 12.02
CA ARG A 133 15.80 12.07 12.90
C ARG A 133 14.54 11.98 12.05
N VAL A 134 13.68 11.01 12.38
CA VAL A 134 12.35 10.86 11.76
C VAL A 134 11.29 11.07 12.84
N GLU A 135 10.27 11.86 12.52
CA GLU A 135 9.07 11.99 13.32
C GLU A 135 7.85 11.68 12.47
N ILE A 136 6.93 10.88 13.00
CA ILE A 136 5.69 10.51 12.31
C ILE A 136 4.51 11.13 13.06
N TRP A 137 3.58 11.66 12.31
CA TRP A 137 2.40 12.37 12.79
C TRP A 137 1.17 11.83 12.07
N ASN A 138 0.07 11.69 12.80
CA ASN A 138 -1.20 11.25 12.22
C ASN A 138 -1.87 12.41 11.43
N ALA A 139 -2.07 12.19 10.13
CA ALA A 139 -2.67 13.16 9.22
C ALA A 139 -4.17 13.39 9.46
N SER A 140 -4.91 12.42 10.00
CA SER A 140 -6.34 12.59 10.33
C SER A 140 -6.58 13.67 11.39
N SER A 141 -5.54 14.05 12.13
CA SER A 141 -5.61 15.12 13.13
C SER A 141 -5.34 16.51 12.57
N LEU A 142 -4.95 16.66 11.29
CA LEU A 142 -4.60 17.96 10.70
C LEU A 142 -5.77 18.95 10.63
N THR A 143 -7.00 18.43 10.53
CA THR A 143 -8.24 19.21 10.51
C THR A 143 -8.87 19.37 11.89
N SER A 144 -8.33 18.69 12.91
CA SER A 144 -8.78 18.82 14.30
C SER A 144 -8.33 20.16 14.89
N SER A 145 -9.09 20.67 15.86
CA SER A 145 -8.69 21.83 16.66
C SER A 145 -7.53 21.50 17.61
N SER A 146 -7.25 20.21 17.85
CA SER A 146 -6.10 19.77 18.62
C SER A 146 -4.86 19.61 17.73
N PRO A 147 -3.64 19.83 18.26
CA PRO A 147 -2.39 19.53 17.55
C PRO A 147 -2.38 18.10 17.01
N PRO A 148 -1.78 17.84 15.84
CA PRO A 148 -1.63 16.48 15.35
C PRO A 148 -0.86 15.63 16.37
N ALA A 149 -1.29 14.39 16.61
CA ALA A 149 -0.61 13.53 17.58
C ALA A 149 0.68 12.95 16.97
N ARG A 150 1.80 13.11 17.67
CA ARG A 150 3.07 12.45 17.33
C ARG A 150 3.03 10.98 17.74
N VAL A 151 3.53 10.15 16.84
CA VAL A 151 3.69 8.70 16.99
C VAL A 151 5.01 8.42 17.74
N ASP A 152 4.95 7.65 18.83
CA ASP A 152 6.14 7.23 19.58
C ASP A 152 6.80 5.99 18.97
N LEU A 153 7.82 6.18 18.14
CA LEU A 153 8.53 5.10 17.44
C LEU A 153 9.08 3.98 18.35
N GLY A 154 9.28 4.23 19.65
CA GLY A 154 9.75 3.22 20.61
C GLY A 154 8.66 2.24 21.07
N ASP A 155 7.38 2.61 20.94
CA ASP A 155 6.22 1.79 21.29
C ASP A 155 5.59 1.10 20.06
N TYR A 156 6.09 1.40 18.85
CA TYR A 156 5.66 0.76 17.61
C TYR A 156 6.41 -0.56 17.40
N GLY A 157 5.81 -1.59 17.97
CA GLY A 157 6.42 -2.92 18.11
C GLY A 157 5.43 -3.99 18.52
N ASN A 158 4.35 -3.59 19.20
CA ASN A 158 3.28 -4.49 19.61
C ASN A 158 2.35 -4.82 18.44
N VAL A 159 2.88 -5.50 17.44
CA VAL A 159 2.11 -6.42 16.60
C VAL A 159 1.58 -7.47 17.58
N GLN A 160 0.37 -7.25 18.10
CA GLN A 160 -0.35 -8.13 19.03
C GLN A 160 0.50 -9.30 19.55
N THR A 161 1.26 -9.05 20.63
CA THR A 161 2.01 -10.10 21.36
C THR A 161 1.08 -11.07 22.10
N ARG A 162 -0.19 -11.17 21.69
CA ARG A 162 -1.04 -12.29 22.02
C ARG A 162 -0.79 -13.37 20.99
N LEU A 163 0.11 -14.29 21.30
CA LEU A 163 0.10 -15.59 20.67
C LEU A 163 -1.26 -16.24 20.98
N VAL A 164 -2.19 -16.16 20.04
CA VAL A 164 -3.44 -16.91 20.12
C VAL A 164 -3.07 -18.38 20.29
N PRO A 165 -3.55 -19.07 21.33
CA PRO A 165 -3.26 -20.48 21.53
C PRO A 165 -3.50 -21.28 20.24
N ARG A 166 -2.63 -22.26 19.96
CA ARG A 166 -2.70 -23.05 18.71
C ARG A 166 -4.10 -23.65 18.47
N HIS A 167 -4.82 -24.01 19.53
CA HIS A 167 -6.15 -24.60 19.44
C HIS A 167 -7.21 -23.60 18.92
N GLU A 168 -7.15 -22.34 19.34
CA GLU A 168 -8.05 -21.28 18.84
C GLU A 168 -7.76 -20.96 17.37
N ARG A 169 -6.48 -20.92 16.98
CA ARG A 169 -6.07 -20.78 15.57
C ARG A 169 -6.58 -21.93 14.70
N GLN A 170 -6.45 -23.17 15.17
CA GLN A 170 -6.94 -24.34 14.45
C GLN A 170 -8.46 -24.34 14.35
N ALA A 171 -9.16 -23.97 15.43
CA ALA A 171 -10.62 -23.88 15.43
C ALA A 171 -11.15 -22.86 14.41
N LEU A 172 -10.44 -21.75 14.19
CA LEU A 172 -10.80 -20.76 13.16
C LEU A 172 -10.64 -21.33 11.74
N VAL A 173 -9.56 -22.07 11.47
CA VAL A 173 -9.35 -22.77 10.19
C VAL A 173 -10.44 -23.81 9.97
N ASP A 174 -10.72 -24.64 10.97
CA ASP A 174 -11.68 -25.73 10.89
C ASP A 174 -13.11 -25.20 10.67
N ARG A 175 -13.47 -24.11 11.34
CA ARG A 175 -14.78 -23.43 11.17
C ARG A 175 -14.99 -22.98 9.72
N HIS A 176 -13.97 -22.43 9.09
CA HIS A 176 -14.08 -21.82 7.76
C HIS A 176 -13.73 -22.77 6.61
N ARG A 177 -13.16 -23.95 6.89
CA ARG A 177 -12.80 -24.94 5.87
C ARG A 177 -13.98 -25.35 5.00
N ASN A 178 -15.15 -25.60 5.62
CA ASN A 178 -16.34 -25.99 4.88
C ASN A 178 -16.86 -24.84 4.02
N LEU A 179 -16.89 -23.61 4.55
CA LEU A 179 -17.29 -22.42 3.78
C LEU A 179 -16.39 -22.18 2.57
N VAL A 180 -15.08 -22.32 2.73
CA VAL A 180 -14.12 -22.14 1.62
C VAL A 180 -14.28 -23.23 0.57
N ARG A 181 -14.50 -24.47 1.00
CA ARG A 181 -14.81 -25.59 0.11
C ARG A 181 -16.11 -25.36 -0.66
N ASP A 182 -17.16 -24.88 -0.01
CA ASP A 182 -18.45 -24.61 -0.65
C ASP A 182 -18.33 -23.48 -1.69
N LEU A 183 -17.50 -22.47 -1.44
CA LEU A 183 -17.32 -21.34 -2.34
C LEU A 183 -16.36 -21.61 -3.51
N LEU A 184 -15.28 -22.36 -3.26
CA LEU A 184 -14.18 -22.52 -4.23
C LEU A 184 -14.10 -23.93 -4.82
N GLY A 185 -14.92 -24.87 -4.35
CA GLY A 185 -14.93 -26.26 -4.80
C GLY A 185 -13.56 -26.91 -4.64
N ASP A 186 -13.14 -27.68 -5.65
CA ASP A 186 -11.85 -28.39 -5.68
C ASP A 186 -10.63 -27.45 -5.61
N LEU A 187 -10.79 -26.15 -5.91
CA LEU A 187 -9.71 -25.18 -5.74
C LEU A 187 -9.42 -24.89 -4.25
N GLY A 188 -10.38 -25.16 -3.35
CA GLY A 188 -10.24 -24.93 -1.92
C GLY A 188 -9.21 -25.84 -1.25
N ASP A 189 -9.00 -27.05 -1.77
CA ASP A 189 -8.07 -28.03 -1.18
C ASP A 189 -6.58 -27.68 -1.45
N GLY A 190 -6.29 -26.78 -2.40
CA GLY A 190 -4.95 -26.30 -2.72
C GLY A 190 -4.57 -24.95 -2.07
N LEU A 191 -5.41 -24.43 -1.17
CA LEU A 191 -5.20 -23.14 -0.52
C LEU A 191 -4.57 -23.27 0.85
N ASP A 192 -3.62 -22.39 1.14
CA ASP A 192 -3.14 -22.21 2.50
C ASP A 192 -4.12 -21.28 3.24
N MET A 193 -4.71 -21.78 4.31
CA MET A 193 -5.58 -21.02 5.22
C MET A 193 -4.77 -20.61 6.45
N VAL A 194 -4.39 -19.35 6.53
CA VAL A 194 -3.48 -18.83 7.56
C VAL A 194 -4.23 -17.85 8.47
N PRO A 195 -4.47 -18.19 9.75
CA PRO A 195 -5.03 -17.26 10.71
C PRO A 195 -4.11 -16.06 10.90
N ASP A 196 -4.69 -14.87 11.04
CA ASP A 196 -3.95 -13.68 11.40
C ASP A 196 -3.45 -13.74 12.86
N ALA A 197 -2.57 -12.80 13.22
CA ALA A 197 -2.02 -12.73 14.57
C ALA A 197 -3.09 -12.47 15.64
N SER A 198 -4.22 -11.86 15.25
CA SER A 198 -5.33 -11.54 16.15
C SER A 198 -6.25 -12.72 16.44
N GLY A 199 -6.21 -13.77 15.61
CA GLY A 199 -7.13 -14.91 15.66
C GLY A 199 -8.56 -14.56 15.24
N ARG A 200 -8.75 -13.43 14.55
CA ARG A 200 -10.08 -12.94 14.12
C ARG A 200 -10.23 -12.91 12.61
N ALA A 201 -9.14 -13.06 11.87
CA ALA A 201 -9.17 -13.11 10.42
C ALA A 201 -8.42 -14.34 9.89
N LEU A 202 -8.82 -14.78 8.70
CA LEU A 202 -8.24 -15.91 8.00
C LEU A 202 -7.81 -15.48 6.60
N SER A 203 -6.51 -15.51 6.35
CA SER A 203 -5.91 -15.25 5.05
C SER A 203 -5.96 -16.50 4.18
N LEU A 204 -6.45 -16.36 2.95
CA LEU A 204 -6.44 -17.41 1.92
C LEU A 204 -5.28 -17.13 0.97
N ARG A 205 -4.38 -18.10 0.84
CA ARG A 205 -3.14 -17.95 0.08
C ARG A 205 -2.94 -19.07 -0.93
N VAL A 206 -2.26 -18.74 -2.02
CA VAL A 206 -1.74 -19.70 -3.01
C VAL A 206 -0.24 -19.49 -3.07
N LEU A 207 0.55 -20.53 -2.77
CA LEU A 207 2.02 -20.45 -2.78
C LEU A 207 2.55 -19.31 -1.88
N GLY A 208 1.90 -19.09 -0.74
CA GLY A 208 2.25 -18.01 0.19
C GLY A 208 1.78 -16.60 -0.20
N LEU A 209 1.18 -16.41 -1.37
CA LEU A 209 0.58 -15.14 -1.80
C LEU A 209 -0.88 -15.05 -1.38
N GLU A 210 -1.21 -14.06 -0.55
CA GLU A 210 -2.59 -13.79 -0.14
C GLU A 210 -3.42 -13.27 -1.31
N PHE A 211 -4.63 -13.82 -1.48
CA PHE A 211 -5.58 -13.37 -2.50
C PHE A 211 -6.97 -13.00 -1.97
N ALA A 212 -7.28 -13.41 -0.75
CA ALA A 212 -8.51 -13.06 -0.05
C ALA A 212 -8.31 -13.21 1.46
N HIS A 213 -9.15 -12.53 2.25
CA HIS A 213 -9.21 -12.73 3.69
C HIS A 213 -10.67 -12.82 4.16
N ILE A 214 -10.87 -13.51 5.28
CA ILE A 214 -12.16 -13.70 5.94
C ILE A 214 -12.06 -13.05 7.32
N GLU A 215 -12.92 -12.10 7.65
CA GLU A 215 -12.98 -11.47 8.99
C GLU A 215 -14.24 -11.92 9.75
N GLY A 216 -14.10 -12.27 11.03
CA GLY A 216 -15.24 -12.56 11.91
C GLY A 216 -16.03 -13.82 11.53
N ASP A 217 -17.31 -13.85 11.90
CA ASP A 217 -18.20 -15.01 11.71
C ASP A 217 -19.02 -15.00 10.43
N LEU A 218 -18.88 -13.99 9.54
CA LEU A 218 -19.60 -13.95 8.26
C LEU A 218 -18.94 -13.01 7.24
N ALA A 219 -18.88 -13.52 6.02
CA ALA A 219 -18.53 -12.91 4.73
C ALA A 219 -17.02 -12.80 4.39
N PRO A 220 -16.48 -13.67 3.49
CA PRO A 220 -15.19 -13.43 2.88
C PRO A 220 -15.23 -12.12 2.08
N ARG A 221 -14.33 -11.18 2.42
CA ARG A 221 -14.10 -9.99 1.60
C ARG A 221 -12.99 -10.32 0.63
N VAL A 222 -13.35 -10.46 -0.65
CA VAL A 222 -12.36 -10.64 -1.72
C VAL A 222 -11.69 -9.29 -1.98
N GLY A 223 -10.66 -9.00 -1.20
CA GLY A 223 -9.77 -7.87 -1.40
C GLY A 223 -8.46 -8.31 -2.04
N GLY A 224 -8.37 -8.14 -3.36
CA GLY A 224 -7.09 -7.91 -4.06
C GLY A 224 -6.30 -9.13 -4.55
N VAL A 225 -6.64 -9.65 -5.73
CA VAL A 225 -5.63 -10.02 -6.75
C VAL A 225 -6.06 -9.49 -8.10
N SER A 226 -5.15 -8.72 -8.69
CA SER A 226 -5.15 -8.32 -10.09
C SER A 226 -5.41 -9.52 -11.00
N ARG A 227 -6.59 -9.47 -11.63
CA ARG A 227 -7.04 -10.20 -12.82
C ARG A 227 -5.96 -10.99 -13.57
N VAL A 228 -5.66 -12.22 -13.15
CA VAL A 228 -4.93 -13.18 -13.99
C VAL A 228 -5.91 -13.71 -15.03
N ARG A 229 -5.68 -13.32 -16.29
CA ARG A 229 -6.45 -13.83 -17.43
C ARG A 229 -6.28 -15.34 -17.50
N ARG A 230 -7.38 -16.09 -17.35
CA ARG A 230 -7.44 -17.49 -17.78
C ARG A 230 -7.04 -17.56 -19.26
N ALA A 231 -5.92 -18.21 -19.56
CA ALA A 231 -5.66 -18.72 -20.89
C ALA A 231 -6.78 -19.72 -21.20
N ARG A 232 -7.64 -19.37 -22.15
CA ARG A 232 -8.63 -20.30 -22.69
C ARG A 232 -7.87 -21.44 -23.35
N HIS A 233 -8.02 -22.65 -22.83
CA HIS A 233 -7.89 -23.85 -23.64
C HIS A 233 -8.83 -23.69 -24.83
N GLN A 234 -8.24 -23.50 -26.01
CA GLN A 234 -8.96 -23.67 -27.25
C GLN A 234 -9.37 -25.14 -27.31
N THR A 235 -10.67 -25.36 -27.22
CA THR A 235 -11.33 -26.57 -27.67
C THR A 235 -10.99 -26.74 -29.15
N ALA A 236 -10.04 -27.62 -29.46
CA ALA A 236 -9.81 -28.07 -30.82
C ALA A 236 -11.07 -28.79 -31.30
N GLN A 237 -11.84 -28.10 -32.13
CA GLN A 237 -12.96 -28.68 -32.86
C GLN A 237 -12.44 -29.78 -33.79
N ARG A 238 -12.78 -31.01 -33.44
CA ARG A 238 -13.30 -32.07 -34.33
C ARG A 238 -13.22 -31.73 -35.83
N ALA A 239 -12.07 -31.99 -36.45
CA ALA A 239 -11.98 -32.13 -37.89
C ALA A 239 -12.46 -33.53 -38.29
N GLN A 240 -13.46 -33.58 -39.16
CA GLN A 240 -13.94 -34.78 -39.83
C GLN A 240 -12.80 -35.44 -40.62
N PRO A 241 -12.60 -36.77 -40.54
CA PRO A 241 -11.78 -37.46 -41.52
C PRO A 241 -12.58 -37.64 -42.81
N GLY A 242 -12.19 -36.90 -43.84
CA GLY A 242 -12.60 -37.13 -45.22
C GLY A 242 -12.09 -38.49 -45.68
N SER A 243 -13.03 -39.38 -45.96
CA SER A 243 -12.84 -40.61 -46.70
C SER A 243 -12.60 -40.27 -48.17
N VAL A 244 -11.39 -40.54 -48.66
CA VAL A 244 -11.14 -40.76 -50.09
C VAL A 244 -10.24 -41.98 -50.23
N SER A 245 -10.84 -43.02 -50.83
CA SER A 245 -10.25 -44.28 -51.22
C SER A 245 -8.94 -44.10 -51.98
N ARG A 246 -7.92 -44.89 -51.59
CA ARG A 246 -6.83 -45.28 -52.48
C ARG A 246 -7.13 -46.70 -52.99
N VAL A 247 -7.21 -46.79 -54.31
CA VAL A 247 -7.30 -48.03 -55.10
C VAL A 247 -6.09 -48.92 -54.81
N VAL A 248 -6.35 -50.19 -54.49
CA VAL A 248 -5.43 -51.31 -54.69
C VAL A 248 -6.26 -52.47 -55.23
N SER A 249 -6.14 -52.73 -56.54
CA SER A 249 -6.29 -54.09 -57.09
C SER A 249 -4.90 -54.74 -56.99
N PRO A 250 -4.79 -56.05 -56.71
CA PRO A 250 -4.83 -57.01 -57.82
C PRO A 250 -5.38 -58.42 -57.47
N ALA A 251 -5.48 -59.21 -58.54
CA ALA A 251 -5.44 -60.68 -58.63
C ALA A 251 -6.76 -61.46 -58.49
N GLY A 252 -7.11 -62.14 -59.58
CA GLY A 252 -8.07 -63.25 -59.64
C GLY A 252 -9.21 -63.02 -60.59
#